data_AF-R1CSE6-F1
#
_entry.id   AF-R1CSE6-F1
#
_cell.length_a   1.000
_cell.length_b   1.000
_cell.length_c   1.000
_cell.angle_alpha   90.00
_cell.angle_beta   90.00
_cell.angle_gamma   90.00
#
_symmetry.space_group_name_H-M   'P 1'
#
loop_
_entity.id
_entity.type
_entity.pdbx_description
1 polymer ?
#
loop_
_entity_poly.entity_id
_entity_poly.type
_entity_poly.pdbx_seq_one_letter_code
_entity_poly.pdbx_strand_id
1 'polypeptide(L)'
;MKDVKWNKRDNLIKPEKLQHTFKICDVRSSLEKDARKKGHKIINCVSDRHLYFPFKHEENSFVLRPDMYFNYITERKQYTYFVEIDLGTMAMTENSFKTNSFDNKVYYYENFKLSEAYKEYLEAFPRILVITTTTNRAEKLAQAVKEKQKTKVEFLFTSFALWKEYPTGPIFLKTNGEYTSMFE
;
A
#
# COMPACT_ATOMS: atom_id res chain seq x y z
N MET A 1 -33.40 21.93 -13.47
CA MET A 1 -32.09 21.51 -12.92
C MET A 1 -32.34 21.04 -11.49
N LYS A 2 -31.79 19.90 -11.06
CA LYS A 2 -31.87 19.49 -9.65
C LYS A 2 -30.94 20.39 -8.85
N ASP A 3 -31.47 21.13 -7.89
CA ASP A 3 -30.67 21.91 -6.94
C ASP A 3 -29.75 20.96 -6.17
N VAL A 4 -28.45 21.08 -6.45
CA VAL A 4 -27.43 20.40 -5.67
C VAL A 4 -27.43 21.08 -4.31
N LYS A 5 -27.96 20.39 -3.29
CA LYS A 5 -27.96 20.84 -1.88
C LYS A 5 -26.55 20.78 -1.29
N TRP A 6 -25.64 21.58 -1.84
CA TRP A 6 -24.24 21.66 -1.39
C TRP A 6 -24.17 22.49 -0.11
N ASN A 7 -23.87 21.86 1.03
CA ASN A 7 -23.62 22.59 2.27
C ASN A 7 -22.13 22.93 2.40
N LYS A 8 -21.81 24.11 2.95
CA LYS A 8 -20.41 24.47 3.30
C LYS A 8 -19.74 23.47 4.25
N ARG A 9 -20.53 22.73 5.05
CA ARG A 9 -20.02 21.65 5.91
C ARG A 9 -19.55 20.42 5.13
N ASP A 10 -19.99 20.26 3.88
CA ASP A 10 -19.54 19.18 2.98
C ASP A 10 -18.16 19.49 2.37
N ASN A 11 -17.69 20.74 2.47
CA ASN A 11 -16.34 21.19 2.06
C ASN A 11 -15.25 20.92 3.12
N LEU A 12 -15.53 20.15 4.17
CA LEU A 12 -14.55 19.84 5.21
C LEU A 12 -13.57 18.73 4.77
N ILE A 13 -12.88 18.94 3.66
CA ILE A 13 -11.70 18.12 3.33
C ILE A 13 -10.62 18.49 4.33
N LYS A 14 -10.35 17.55 5.25
CA LYS A 14 -9.25 17.67 6.20
C LYS A 14 -7.92 17.78 5.43
N PRO A 15 -7.04 18.76 5.73
CA PRO A 15 -5.77 18.95 5.04
C PRO A 15 -4.91 17.69 4.94
N GLU A 16 -4.96 16.82 5.94
CA GLU A 16 -4.20 15.56 5.99
C GLU A 16 -4.68 14.57 4.92
N LYS A 17 -5.99 14.54 4.63
CA LYS A 17 -6.53 13.71 3.54
C LYS A 17 -6.05 14.21 2.19
N LEU A 18 -6.03 15.53 2.01
CA LEU A 18 -5.52 16.16 0.79
C LEU A 18 -4.03 15.84 0.59
N GLN A 19 -3.24 15.96 1.66
CA GLN A 19 -1.81 15.63 1.64
C GLN A 19 -1.56 14.16 1.29
N HIS A 20 -2.35 13.25 1.85
CA HIS A 20 -2.27 11.82 1.54
C HIS A 20 -2.61 11.53 0.07
N THR A 21 -3.69 12.11 -0.45
CA THR A 21 -4.02 12.03 -1.88
C THR A 21 -2.90 12.55 -2.77
N PHE A 22 -2.30 13.71 -2.45
CA PHE A 22 -1.15 14.23 -3.19
C PHE A 22 0.04 13.27 -3.15
N LYS A 23 0.29 12.60 -2.01
CA LYS A 23 1.38 11.64 -1.92
C LYS A 23 1.13 10.39 -2.76
N ILE A 24 -0.11 9.93 -2.87
CA ILE A 24 -0.45 8.85 -3.81
C ILE A 24 -0.13 9.29 -5.25
N CYS A 25 -0.51 10.51 -5.63
CA CYS A 25 -0.21 11.06 -6.95
C CYS A 25 1.30 11.19 -7.22
N ASP A 26 2.08 11.65 -6.24
CA ASP A 26 3.55 11.74 -6.31
C ASP A 26 4.19 10.36 -6.53
N VAL A 27 3.76 9.36 -5.75
CA VAL A 27 4.23 7.97 -5.83
C VAL A 27 3.91 7.38 -7.19
N ARG A 28 2.67 7.55 -7.68
CA ARG A 28 2.26 7.08 -9.00
C ARG A 28 3.08 7.73 -10.12
N SER A 29 3.19 9.06 -10.10
CA SER A 29 3.84 9.82 -11.17
C SER A 29 5.34 9.50 -11.27
N SER A 30 6.01 9.33 -10.14
CA SER A 30 7.43 8.93 -10.10
C SER A 30 7.64 7.51 -10.65
N LEU A 31 6.77 6.58 -10.28
CA LEU A 31 6.82 5.20 -10.79
C LEU A 31 6.53 5.13 -12.30
N GLU A 32 5.52 5.84 -12.80
CA GLU A 32 5.19 5.90 -14.23
C GLU A 32 6.35 6.50 -15.05
N LYS A 33 6.99 7.55 -14.53
CA LYS A 33 8.16 8.16 -15.18
C LYS A 33 9.34 7.20 -15.25
N ASP A 34 9.61 6.48 -14.17
CA ASP A 34 10.69 5.50 -14.13
C ASP A 34 10.40 4.29 -15.03
N ALA A 35 9.17 3.74 -14.99
CA ALA A 35 8.75 2.65 -15.86
C ALA A 35 8.91 3.01 -17.34
N ARG A 36 8.48 4.21 -17.74
CA ARG A 36 8.62 4.69 -19.12
C ARG A 36 10.08 4.74 -19.58
N LYS A 37 11.00 5.21 -18.73
CA LYS A 37 12.44 5.25 -19.05
C LYS A 37 13.01 3.85 -19.30
N LYS A 38 12.46 2.83 -18.66
CA LYS A 38 12.88 1.42 -18.75
C LYS A 38 12.11 0.63 -19.83
N GLY A 39 11.19 1.27 -20.57
CA GLY A 39 10.32 0.57 -21.52
C GLY A 39 9.26 -0.32 -20.87
N HIS A 40 9.07 -0.22 -19.55
CA HIS A 40 8.08 -0.96 -18.78
C HIS A 40 6.71 -0.28 -18.81
N LYS A 41 5.67 -0.99 -18.38
CA LYS A 41 4.29 -0.47 -18.32
C LYS A 41 3.68 -0.64 -16.94
N ILE A 42 2.85 0.33 -16.56
CA ILE A 42 1.98 0.23 -15.40
C ILE A 42 0.55 0.19 -15.93
N ILE A 43 -0.21 -0.82 -15.56
CA ILE A 43 -1.62 -0.98 -15.95
C ILE A 43 -2.49 -1.16 -14.73
N ASN A 44 -3.81 -1.01 -14.91
CA ASN A 44 -4.82 -1.16 -13.86
C ASN A 44 -4.47 -0.37 -12.59
N CYS A 45 -3.86 0.81 -12.74
CA CYS A 45 -3.47 1.64 -11.62
C CYS A 45 -4.69 2.38 -11.07
N VAL A 46 -5.16 1.94 -9.91
CA VAL A 46 -6.33 2.45 -9.22
C VAL A 46 -5.92 2.94 -7.84
N SER A 47 -6.40 4.11 -7.45
CA SER A 47 -6.22 4.69 -6.12
C SER A 47 -7.56 5.17 -5.56
N ASP A 48 -7.55 5.59 -4.30
CA ASP A 48 -8.68 6.26 -3.62
C ASP A 48 -9.81 5.31 -3.17
N ARG A 49 -10.90 5.90 -2.67
CA ARG A 49 -12.04 5.32 -1.94
C ARG A 49 -12.78 4.17 -2.63
N HIS A 50 -12.50 3.91 -3.90
CA HIS A 50 -13.14 2.83 -4.67
C HIS A 50 -12.35 1.52 -4.65
N LEU A 51 -11.17 1.50 -4.02
CA LEU A 51 -10.36 0.31 -3.89
C LEU A 51 -10.71 -0.43 -2.58
N TYR A 52 -11.70 -1.32 -2.66
CA TYR A 52 -12.16 -2.14 -1.54
C TYR A 52 -12.26 -3.61 -1.95
N PHE A 53 -11.66 -4.49 -1.16
CA PHE A 53 -11.72 -5.94 -1.32
C PHE A 53 -12.43 -6.52 -0.09
N PRO A 54 -13.77 -6.67 -0.14
CA PRO A 54 -14.51 -7.33 0.94
C PRO A 54 -14.25 -8.83 0.87
N PHE A 55 -14.05 -9.47 2.01
CA PHE A 55 -13.86 -10.91 2.08
C PHE A 55 -14.33 -11.47 3.42
N LYS A 56 -14.53 -12.77 3.47
CA LYS A 56 -14.80 -13.50 4.72
C LYS A 56 -13.66 -14.46 4.99
N HIS A 57 -13.30 -14.57 6.26
CA HIS A 57 -12.41 -15.62 6.73
C HIS A 57 -12.91 -16.06 8.09
N GLU A 58 -13.11 -17.37 8.25
CA GLU A 58 -13.79 -17.94 9.42
C GLU A 58 -15.17 -17.27 9.61
N GLU A 59 -15.51 -16.85 10.83
CA GLU A 59 -16.77 -16.18 11.16
C GLU A 59 -16.72 -14.65 11.01
N ASN A 60 -15.59 -14.12 10.53
CA ASN A 60 -15.35 -12.68 10.47
C ASN A 60 -15.49 -12.13 9.04
N SER A 61 -16.05 -10.92 8.94
CA SER A 61 -16.11 -10.16 7.69
C SER A 61 -15.07 -9.05 7.70
N PHE A 62 -14.26 -8.98 6.64
CA PHE A 62 -13.16 -8.06 6.50
C PHE A 62 -13.34 -7.19 5.26
N VAL A 63 -12.69 -6.02 5.27
CA VAL A 63 -12.55 -5.18 4.08
C VAL A 63 -11.12 -4.67 4.01
N LEU A 64 -10.40 -5.12 2.98
CA LEU A 64 -9.07 -4.62 2.69
C LEU A 64 -9.16 -3.36 1.82
N ARG A 65 -8.40 -2.32 2.17
CA ARG A 65 -8.39 -1.02 1.49
C ARG A 65 -6.95 -0.51 1.34
N PRO A 66 -6.21 -0.98 0.33
CA PRO A 66 -4.93 -0.40 0.00
C PRO A 66 -5.09 1.03 -0.50
N ASP A 67 -4.06 1.87 -0.32
CA ASP A 67 -4.10 3.26 -0.81
C ASP A 67 -4.02 3.32 -2.34
N MET A 68 -3.31 2.36 -2.95
CA MET A 68 -3.23 2.19 -4.39
C MET A 68 -2.98 0.72 -4.77
N TYR A 69 -3.48 0.34 -5.93
CA TYR A 69 -3.25 -0.94 -6.59
C TYR A 69 -2.72 -0.70 -8.00
N PHE A 70 -1.80 -1.54 -8.47
CA PHE A 70 -1.40 -1.55 -9.86
C PHE A 70 -0.76 -2.89 -10.27
N ASN A 71 -0.75 -3.17 -11.57
CA ASN A 71 0.14 -4.16 -12.15
C ASN A 71 1.33 -3.48 -12.84
N TYR A 72 2.52 -4.03 -12.65
CA TYR A 72 3.74 -3.60 -13.31
C TYR A 72 4.20 -4.68 -14.29
N ILE A 73 4.37 -4.30 -15.54
CA ILE A 73 4.77 -5.18 -16.64
C ILE A 73 6.20 -4.85 -17.05
N THR A 74 7.09 -5.82 -16.88
CA THR A 74 8.42 -5.83 -17.49
C THR A 74 8.36 -6.63 -18.80
N GLU A 75 9.48 -6.73 -19.52
CA GLU A 75 9.57 -7.59 -20.71
C GLU A 75 9.30 -9.08 -20.41
N ARG A 76 9.52 -9.51 -19.16
CA ARG A 76 9.52 -10.94 -18.78
C ARG A 76 8.33 -11.35 -17.93
N LYS A 77 7.82 -10.45 -17.10
CA LYS A 77 6.86 -10.79 -16.05
C LYS A 77 5.90 -9.64 -15.76
N GLN A 78 4.71 -10.02 -15.31
CA GLN A 78 3.75 -9.14 -14.68
C GLN A 78 3.83 -9.31 -13.16
N TYR A 79 3.83 -8.20 -12.44
CA TYR A 79 3.84 -8.14 -10.99
C TYR A 79 2.62 -7.37 -10.51
N THR A 80 2.06 -7.79 -9.38
CA THR A 80 0.87 -7.19 -8.78
C THR A 80 1.24 -6.57 -7.44
N TYR A 81 0.86 -5.31 -7.22
CA TYR A 81 1.20 -4.58 -6.01
C TYR A 81 -0.01 -3.92 -5.37
N PHE A 82 0.02 -3.90 -4.04
CA PHE A 82 -0.70 -2.94 -3.23
C PHE A 82 0.29 -1.95 -2.63
N VAL A 83 -0.14 -0.71 -2.45
CA VAL A 83 0.66 0.35 -1.84
C VAL A 83 -0.04 0.88 -0.61
N GLU A 84 0.77 1.13 0.40
CA GLU A 84 0.41 1.78 1.65
C GLU A 84 1.30 2.99 1.87
N ILE A 85 0.68 4.16 2.02
CA ILE A 85 1.34 5.43 2.25
C ILE A 85 1.16 5.79 3.73
N ASP A 86 2.26 5.82 4.46
CA ASP A 86 2.29 6.27 5.86
C ASP A 86 2.92 7.66 5.94
N LEU A 87 2.11 8.66 6.29
CA LEU A 87 2.57 10.02 6.54
C LEU A 87 3.20 10.21 7.93
N GLY A 88 3.50 9.12 8.65
CA GLY A 88 3.97 9.16 10.04
C GLY A 88 2.82 9.33 11.04
N THR A 89 1.57 9.23 10.59
CA THR A 89 0.37 9.39 11.40
C THR A 89 -0.15 8.08 11.99
N MET A 90 0.36 6.93 11.52
CA MET A 90 -0.05 5.61 12.02
C MET A 90 0.66 5.26 13.33
N ALA A 91 -0.12 4.97 14.38
CA ALA A 91 0.43 4.52 15.66
C ALA A 91 1.03 3.11 15.51
N MET A 92 2.17 2.85 16.17
CA MET A 92 2.84 1.55 16.17
C MET A 92 2.45 0.65 17.35
N THR A 93 1.39 0.98 18.10
CA THR A 93 1.12 0.38 19.43
C THR A 93 -0.08 -0.56 19.46
N GLU A 94 0.03 -1.56 20.34
CA GLU A 94 -0.77 -2.79 20.52
C GLU A 94 -2.26 -2.63 20.84
N ASN A 95 -2.80 -1.41 20.84
CA ASN A 95 -4.24 -1.23 21.05
C ASN A 95 -4.98 -1.47 19.73
N SER A 96 -5.25 -2.75 19.48
CA SER A 96 -6.00 -3.37 18.36
C SER A 96 -7.32 -2.66 18.00
N PHE A 97 -7.87 -1.84 18.91
CA PHE A 97 -9.11 -1.09 18.71
C PHE A 97 -8.94 0.30 18.07
N LYS A 98 -7.71 0.79 17.86
CA LYS A 98 -7.50 2.02 17.08
C LYS A 98 -7.45 1.68 15.59
N THR A 99 -8.37 2.25 14.82
CA THR A 99 -8.47 2.13 13.34
C THR A 99 -7.22 2.58 12.57
N ASN A 100 -6.21 3.17 13.24
CA ASN A 100 -5.01 3.77 12.62
C ASN A 100 -3.70 3.08 13.02
N SER A 101 -3.71 1.80 13.43
CA SER A 101 -2.47 1.02 13.60
C SER A 101 -2.09 0.29 12.32
N PHE A 102 -0.80 0.26 11.99
CA PHE A 102 -0.32 -0.52 10.84
C PHE A 102 -0.50 -2.02 11.07
N ASP A 103 -0.52 -2.45 12.34
CA ASP A 103 -0.79 -3.82 12.77
C ASP A 103 -2.11 -4.37 12.23
N ASN A 104 -3.16 -3.56 12.24
CA ASN A 104 -4.46 -3.96 11.70
C ASN A 104 -4.38 -4.21 10.19
N LYS A 105 -3.56 -3.44 9.46
CA LYS A 105 -3.32 -3.68 8.04
C LYS A 105 -2.60 -5.02 7.83
N VAL A 106 -1.56 -5.30 8.61
CA VAL A 106 -0.84 -6.60 8.55
C VAL A 106 -1.83 -7.73 8.75
N TYR A 107 -2.60 -7.71 9.84
CA TYR A 107 -3.61 -8.72 10.13
C TYR A 107 -4.59 -8.91 8.96
N TYR A 108 -5.08 -7.83 8.34
CA TYR A 108 -6.01 -7.95 7.22
C TYR A 108 -5.38 -8.57 5.98
N TYR A 109 -4.13 -8.21 5.65
CA TYR A 109 -3.40 -8.82 4.54
C TYR A 109 -3.14 -10.31 4.78
N GLU A 110 -2.82 -10.71 6.01
CA GLU A 110 -2.63 -12.12 6.34
C GLU A 110 -3.92 -12.92 6.19
N ASN A 111 -5.05 -12.42 6.70
CA ASN A 111 -6.34 -13.08 6.54
C ASN A 111 -6.79 -13.10 5.07
N PHE A 112 -6.47 -12.07 4.28
CA PHE A 112 -6.75 -12.05 2.86
C PHE A 112 -5.92 -13.10 2.10
N LYS A 113 -4.68 -13.36 2.54
CA LYS A 113 -3.85 -14.44 2.00
C LYS A 113 -4.39 -15.81 2.40
N LEU A 114 -4.70 -16.00 3.68
CA LEU A 114 -5.14 -17.28 4.25
C LEU A 114 -6.51 -17.72 3.75
N SER A 115 -7.44 -16.78 3.58
CA SER A 115 -8.76 -17.05 2.98
C SER A 115 -8.72 -17.38 1.50
N GLU A 116 -7.59 -17.10 0.84
CA GLU A 116 -7.44 -17.14 -0.62
C GLU A 116 -8.43 -16.25 -1.40
N ALA A 117 -9.18 -15.37 -0.72
CA ALA A 117 -10.19 -14.50 -1.33
C ALA A 117 -9.62 -13.57 -2.40
N TYR A 118 -8.30 -13.31 -2.37
CA TYR A 118 -7.61 -12.57 -3.43
C TYR A 118 -7.81 -13.17 -4.82
N LYS A 119 -8.03 -14.49 -4.95
CA LYS A 119 -8.25 -15.17 -6.23
C LYS A 119 -9.53 -14.72 -6.93
N GLU A 120 -10.49 -14.16 -6.20
CA GLU A 120 -11.73 -13.59 -6.78
C GLU A 120 -11.48 -12.24 -7.47
N TYR A 121 -10.39 -11.57 -7.10
CA TYR A 121 -10.10 -10.19 -7.52
C TYR A 121 -8.82 -10.06 -8.35
N LEU A 122 -7.85 -10.95 -8.14
CA LEU A 122 -6.47 -10.84 -8.59
C LEU A 122 -5.95 -12.20 -9.07
N GLU A 123 -5.16 -12.19 -10.14
CA GLU A 123 -4.51 -13.41 -10.68
C GLU A 123 -3.46 -14.00 -9.73
N ALA A 124 -2.82 -13.14 -8.93
CA ALA A 124 -1.79 -13.51 -7.98
C ALA A 124 -1.86 -12.63 -6.74
N PHE A 125 -1.40 -13.16 -5.61
CA PHE A 125 -1.35 -12.38 -4.37
C PHE A 125 -0.37 -11.22 -4.52
N PRO A 126 -0.77 -9.98 -4.16
CA PRO A 126 0.05 -8.81 -4.37
C PRO A 126 1.20 -8.70 -3.35
N ARG A 127 2.31 -8.09 -3.78
CA ARG A 127 3.35 -7.58 -2.88
C ARG A 127 2.89 -6.27 -2.28
N ILE A 128 3.17 -6.04 -0.99
CA ILE A 128 2.71 -4.85 -0.28
C ILE A 128 3.87 -3.85 -0.17
N LEU A 129 3.81 -2.76 -0.93
CA LEU A 129 4.77 -1.67 -0.89
C LEU A 129 4.36 -0.66 0.18
N VAL A 130 5.21 -0.45 1.18
CA VAL A 130 4.96 0.49 2.27
C VAL A 130 5.92 1.66 2.12
N ILE A 131 5.40 2.84 1.82
CA ILE A 131 6.19 4.05 1.57
C ILE A 131 5.90 5.04 2.70
N THR A 132 6.93 5.43 3.44
CA THR A 132 6.78 6.27 4.63
C THR A 132 7.72 7.48 4.62
N THR A 133 7.66 8.29 5.67
CA THR A 133 8.35 9.59 5.76
C THR A 133 9.87 9.49 5.77
N THR A 134 10.43 8.51 6.46
CA THR A 134 11.89 8.35 6.64
C THR A 134 12.32 6.89 6.59
N THR A 135 13.60 6.63 6.35
CA THR A 135 14.18 5.27 6.37
C THR A 135 14.08 4.64 7.76
N ASN A 136 14.38 5.39 8.83
CA ASN A 136 14.20 4.95 10.21
C ASN A 136 12.74 4.54 10.50
N ARG A 137 11.76 5.31 9.97
CA ARG A 137 10.34 4.95 10.07
C ARG A 137 10.03 3.65 9.32
N ALA A 138 10.61 3.44 8.14
CA ALA A 138 10.48 2.21 7.36
C ALA A 138 11.06 1.00 8.12
N GLU A 139 12.23 1.14 8.74
CA GLU A 139 12.87 0.11 9.57
C GLU A 139 11.99 -0.29 10.76
N LYS A 140 11.44 0.71 11.47
CA LYS A 140 10.53 0.45 12.60
C LYS A 140 9.26 -0.28 12.17
N LEU A 141 8.69 0.07 11.03
CA LEU A 141 7.53 -0.64 10.47
C LEU A 141 7.91 -2.07 10.05
N ALA A 142 9.05 -2.26 9.39
CA ALA A 142 9.54 -3.58 9.00
C ALA A 142 9.73 -4.50 10.21
N GLN A 143 10.31 -3.98 11.30
CA GLN A 143 10.49 -4.71 12.54
C GLN A 143 9.14 -5.03 13.21
N ALA A 144 8.21 -4.08 13.26
CA ALA A 144 6.87 -4.31 13.82
C ALA A 144 6.08 -5.38 13.03
N VAL A 145 6.21 -5.41 11.69
CA VAL A 145 5.64 -6.48 10.87
C VAL A 145 6.32 -7.80 11.15
N LYS A 146 7.66 -7.85 11.20
CA LYS A 146 8.42 -9.07 11.48
C LYS A 146 7.98 -9.76 12.77
N GLU A 147 7.70 -8.99 13.82
CA GLU A 147 7.27 -9.51 15.13
C GLU A 147 5.86 -10.10 15.12
N LYS A 148 4.99 -9.66 14.20
CA LYS A 148 3.56 -10.00 14.21
C LYS A 148 3.14 -10.94 13.09
N GLN A 149 3.91 -10.96 12.02
CA GLN A 149 3.63 -11.71 10.81
C GLN A 149 3.64 -13.22 11.10
N LYS A 150 2.55 -13.90 10.74
CA LYS A 150 2.36 -15.35 10.86
C LYS A 150 2.44 -16.07 9.52
N THR A 151 2.45 -15.31 8.43
CA THR A 151 2.39 -15.81 7.04
C THR A 151 3.60 -15.35 6.23
N LYS A 152 3.66 -15.75 4.95
CA LYS A 152 4.72 -15.32 4.00
C LYS A 152 4.29 -14.17 3.08
N VAL A 153 3.44 -13.26 3.56
CA VAL A 153 3.09 -12.04 2.79
C VAL A 153 4.35 -11.17 2.60
N GLU A 154 4.64 -10.76 1.38
CA GLU A 154 5.79 -9.91 1.09
C GLU A 154 5.47 -8.44 1.36
N PHE A 155 5.99 -7.91 2.47
CA PHE A 155 6.00 -6.47 2.76
C PHE A 155 7.37 -5.87 2.42
N LEU A 156 7.35 -4.77 1.67
CA LEU A 156 8.53 -4.08 1.15
C LEU A 156 8.49 -2.61 1.59
N PHE A 157 9.42 -2.19 2.43
CA PHE A 157 9.38 -0.89 3.09
C PHE A 157 10.39 0.08 2.50
N THR A 158 10.00 1.32 2.24
CA THR A 158 10.93 2.38 1.82
C THR A 158 10.45 3.77 2.27
N SER A 159 11.24 4.80 1.97
CA SER A 159 10.90 6.19 2.26
C SER A 159 10.51 6.96 1.01
N PHE A 160 9.75 8.05 1.15
CA PHE A 160 9.43 8.93 0.03
C PHE A 160 10.67 9.50 -0.66
N ALA A 161 11.74 9.78 0.10
CA ALA A 161 12.98 10.31 -0.45
C ALA A 161 13.64 9.30 -1.41
N LEU A 162 13.84 8.06 -0.95
CA LEU A 162 14.42 7.00 -1.77
C LEU A 162 13.51 6.63 -2.95
N TRP A 163 12.20 6.53 -2.72
CA TRP A 163 11.22 6.25 -3.77
C TRP A 163 11.29 7.27 -4.91
N LYS A 164 11.39 8.56 -4.57
CA LYS A 164 11.43 9.63 -5.58
C LYS A 164 12.64 9.51 -6.51
N GLU A 165 13.77 9.02 -6.00
CA GLU A 165 15.01 8.89 -6.76
C GLU A 165 15.06 7.56 -7.53
N TYR A 166 14.68 6.45 -6.89
CA TYR A 166 14.84 5.10 -7.44
C TYR A 166 13.59 4.21 -7.23
N PRO A 167 12.41 4.53 -7.80
CA PRO A 167 11.15 3.83 -7.49
C PRO A 167 11.17 2.31 -7.66
N THR A 168 12.01 1.79 -8.56
CA THR A 168 12.16 0.34 -8.81
C THR A 168 13.57 -0.17 -8.48
N GLY A 169 14.40 0.66 -7.85
CA GLY A 169 15.76 0.30 -7.45
C GLY A 169 15.78 -0.60 -6.22
N PRO A 170 16.97 -1.03 -5.76
CA PRO A 170 17.12 -1.87 -4.58
C PRO A 170 16.95 -1.08 -3.27
N ILE A 171 15.82 -0.38 -3.12
CA ILE A 171 15.54 0.56 -2.02
C ILE A 171 14.52 0.04 -1.01
N PHE A 172 14.05 -1.19 -1.18
CA PHE A 172 13.00 -1.77 -0.35
C PHE A 172 13.62 -2.67 0.70
N LEU A 173 13.42 -2.31 1.96
CA LEU A 173 13.75 -3.14 3.11
C LEU A 173 12.71 -4.25 3.24
N LYS A 174 13.15 -5.51 3.32
CA LYS A 174 12.33 -6.68 3.69
C LYS A 174 12.28 -6.82 5.21
N THR A 175 11.30 -7.58 5.72
CA THR A 175 11.17 -7.86 7.17
C THR A 175 12.36 -8.65 7.75
N ASN A 176 13.15 -9.32 6.92
CA ASN A 176 14.39 -10.01 7.33
C ASN A 176 15.61 -9.05 7.44
N GLY A 177 15.48 -7.78 7.06
CA GLY A 177 16.54 -6.78 7.11
C GLY A 177 17.31 -6.59 5.79
N GLU A 178 17.02 -7.38 4.76
CA GLU A 178 17.68 -7.27 3.45
C GLU A 178 17.04 -6.19 2.59
N TYR A 179 17.86 -5.52 1.78
CA TYR A 179 17.39 -4.59 0.75
C TYR A 179 17.18 -5.32 -0.57
N THR A 180 16.12 -4.96 -1.28
CA THR A 180 15.75 -5.57 -2.55
C THR A 180 15.11 -4.56 -3.51
N SER A 181 14.96 -4.96 -4.76
CA SER A 181 14.09 -4.26 -5.71
C SER A 181 12.65 -4.74 -5.58
N MET A 182 11.71 -4.03 -6.21
CA MET A 182 10.32 -4.48 -6.25
C MET A 182 10.13 -5.83 -6.98
N PHE A 183 11.12 -6.29 -7.75
CA PHE A 183 11.01 -7.45 -8.66
C PHE A 183 11.59 -8.76 -8.10
N GLU A 184 12.32 -8.71 -6.99
CA GLU A 184 13.08 -9.82 -6.36
C GLU A 184 12.53 -10.20 -4.98
#